data_AF-A0A285LAN4-F1
#
_entry.id   AF-A0A285LAN4-F1
#
_cell.length_a   1.000
_cell.length_b   1.000
_cell.length_c   1.000
_cell.angle_alpha   90.00
_cell.angle_beta   90.00
_cell.angle_gamma   90.00
#
_symmetry.space_group_name_H-M   'P 1'
#
loop_
_entity.id
_entity.type
_entity.pdbx_description
1 polymer ?
#
loop_
_entity_poly.entity_id
_entity_poly.type
_entity_poly.pdbx_seq_one_letter_code
_entity_poly.pdbx_strand_id
1 'polypeptide(L)'
;MQPHEPTPPDRADQPDSPYAPPSGWGQEQQPPQPGSAIPQHTGAHPTYDTATSRPHGTEPTSPYGAGSASPYSAGSTSPYGARPTPPHSTGSTTPYGAQPTSPYAEHLTPYGAPPPVPPKNMPRGLSPFGMPARHRWEIPLLVLVVVCTAVAYLIAIAMLIVTLADGAVPSDYLLLLVFAPILVWVGRGINYASRRVNGVKMSPTQFPEGYQMVVDAAARFGMAKVPDAYVVLGNGQINAFASGHGFRRFVVVYSDLFEIGGKAREPDALAFIIGHEVGHIAAGHTSYWRQLGMFLVPFLPILGSSLIRSQEYTADNHGYCNRHTGAAAAMGTLAAGKYMNTLVGFDEMADRAATEKGGFVWFVNALSSHPVLTWRMWALRDRSRHGKLFLRPSPRPPVGAVPYGPYGEVPSLPPKSVP
;
A
#
# COMPACT_ATOMS: atom_id res chain seq x y z
N MET A 1 -41.76 54.34 65.64
CA MET A 1 -41.14 55.67 65.83
C MET A 1 -39.77 55.64 65.17
N GLN A 2 -39.44 56.64 64.35
CA GLN A 2 -38.10 56.84 63.72
C GLN A 2 -37.64 55.67 62.76
N PRO A 3 -36.62 55.86 61.91
CA PRO A 3 -36.80 56.59 60.65
C PRO A 3 -36.11 55.94 59.42
N HIS A 4 -36.13 56.67 58.29
CA HIS A 4 -35.37 56.38 57.05
C HIS A 4 -33.84 56.49 57.21
N GLU A 5 -33.09 55.85 56.31
CA GLU A 5 -32.03 56.49 55.50
C GLU A 5 -31.80 55.71 54.15
N PRO A 6 -30.94 56.10 53.18
CA PRO A 6 -31.47 56.38 51.83
C PRO A 6 -30.85 55.62 50.61
N THR A 7 -31.40 55.93 49.44
CA THR A 7 -31.02 55.58 48.05
C THR A 7 -29.95 56.53 47.45
N PRO A 8 -29.52 56.41 46.16
CA PRO A 8 -29.22 55.26 45.26
C PRO A 8 -27.75 55.47 44.72
N PRO A 9 -27.34 55.29 43.43
CA PRO A 9 -27.76 54.46 42.27
C PRO A 9 -26.61 53.47 41.88
N ASP A 10 -26.30 53.01 40.65
CA ASP A 10 -26.74 53.32 39.27
C ASP A 10 -26.46 52.18 38.24
N ARG A 11 -27.06 52.34 37.05
CA ARG A 11 -26.61 52.02 35.68
C ARG A 11 -27.37 50.92 34.93
N ALA A 12 -27.84 51.29 33.74
CA ALA A 12 -28.68 50.49 32.85
C ALA A 12 -27.94 49.96 31.60
N ASP A 13 -28.72 49.33 30.72
CA ASP A 13 -28.48 49.03 29.30
C ASP A 13 -27.58 47.84 28.92
N GLN A 14 -28.19 46.66 28.69
CA GLN A 14 -28.47 46.20 27.31
C GLN A 14 -29.56 45.07 27.28
N PRO A 15 -30.28 44.87 26.15
CA PRO A 15 -31.54 44.11 26.13
C PRO A 15 -31.50 42.69 25.51
N ASP A 16 -32.47 41.88 25.96
CA ASP A 16 -33.24 40.81 25.30
C ASP A 16 -32.62 39.78 24.33
N SER A 17 -32.84 38.50 24.65
CA SER A 17 -32.78 37.36 23.72
C SER A 17 -33.87 36.32 24.08
N PRO A 18 -34.88 36.08 23.21
CA PRO A 18 -36.02 35.21 23.54
C PRO A 18 -35.87 33.74 23.10
N TYR A 19 -36.54 32.87 23.86
CA TYR A 19 -36.94 31.47 23.60
C TYR A 19 -37.43 31.21 22.14
N ALA A 20 -37.40 29.99 21.56
CA ALA A 20 -37.06 28.63 22.03
C ALA A 20 -36.76 27.69 20.80
N PRO A 21 -36.28 26.44 20.99
CA PRO A 21 -35.93 25.52 19.89
C PRO A 21 -37.10 24.63 19.41
N PRO A 22 -37.09 24.16 18.14
CA PRO A 22 -37.97 23.11 17.64
C PRO A 22 -37.46 21.71 18.02
N SER A 23 -38.36 20.73 18.11
CA SER A 23 -38.08 19.34 18.49
C SER A 23 -38.51 18.33 17.41
N GLY A 24 -37.98 17.11 17.51
CA GLY A 24 -38.52 15.93 16.79
C GLY A 24 -37.64 15.32 15.70
N TRP A 25 -36.74 14.42 16.10
CA TRP A 25 -36.76 12.99 15.74
C TRP A 25 -35.58 12.29 16.43
N GLY A 26 -35.85 11.37 17.36
CA GLY A 26 -34.82 10.68 18.12
C GLY A 26 -34.87 9.16 17.92
N GLN A 27 -33.69 8.56 17.76
CA GLN A 27 -33.38 7.32 18.46
C GLN A 27 -31.97 7.42 19.05
N GLU A 28 -31.87 7.13 20.33
CA GLU A 28 -30.67 7.29 21.15
C GLU A 28 -29.92 5.96 21.18
N GLN A 29 -28.76 5.86 20.50
CA GLN A 29 -27.98 4.63 20.47
C GLN A 29 -27.08 4.53 21.72
N GLN A 30 -27.53 3.71 22.67
CA GLN A 30 -26.86 3.45 23.93
C GLN A 30 -25.57 2.62 23.71
N PRO A 31 -24.44 2.94 24.38
CA PRO A 31 -23.17 2.28 24.13
C PRO A 31 -23.09 0.88 24.78
N PRO A 32 -22.58 -0.15 24.08
CA PRO A 32 -22.41 -1.49 24.65
C PRO A 32 -21.20 -1.59 25.59
N GLN A 33 -21.37 -2.25 26.73
CA GLN A 33 -20.32 -2.75 27.64
C GLN A 33 -20.26 -4.29 27.56
N PRO A 34 -19.12 -4.94 27.89
CA PRO A 34 -18.82 -6.30 27.45
C PRO A 34 -19.34 -7.41 28.40
N GLY A 35 -19.70 -8.57 27.82
CA GLY A 35 -20.19 -9.74 28.57
C GLY A 35 -19.94 -11.09 27.87
N SER A 36 -18.83 -11.72 28.24
CA SER A 36 -18.52 -13.18 28.30
C SER A 36 -19.38 -14.26 27.57
N ALA A 37 -18.64 -15.23 27.02
CA ALA A 37 -18.87 -16.70 27.02
C ALA A 37 -19.53 -17.41 25.80
N ILE A 38 -18.76 -18.37 25.28
CA ILE A 38 -19.09 -19.45 24.33
C ILE A 38 -19.70 -20.65 25.09
N PRO A 39 -20.70 -21.37 24.54
CA PRO A 39 -20.43 -22.78 24.15
C PRO A 39 -21.17 -23.35 22.92
N GLN A 40 -20.37 -24.02 22.07
CA GLN A 40 -20.57 -25.37 21.50
C GLN A 40 -21.47 -25.65 20.25
N HIS A 41 -20.76 -26.13 19.22
CA HIS A 41 -21.06 -27.22 18.26
C HIS A 41 -22.38 -28.01 18.33
N THR A 42 -23.03 -28.14 17.17
CA THR A 42 -23.38 -29.38 16.42
C THR A 42 -24.02 -28.93 15.07
N GLY A 43 -24.18 -29.72 14.01
CA GLY A 43 -23.78 -31.08 13.68
C GLY A 43 -24.52 -31.58 12.41
N ALA A 44 -23.90 -32.48 11.63
CA ALA A 44 -24.47 -33.25 10.50
C ALA A 44 -24.86 -32.56 9.15
N HIS A 45 -24.42 -33.21 8.07
CA HIS A 45 -25.00 -33.23 6.70
C HIS A 45 -25.97 -34.45 6.58
N PRO A 46 -26.58 -34.75 5.42
CA PRO A 46 -27.33 -33.92 4.47
C PRO A 46 -28.71 -34.55 4.12
N THR A 47 -29.53 -33.87 3.31
CA THR A 47 -30.63 -34.52 2.56
C THR A 47 -30.69 -34.01 1.11
N TYR A 48 -31.11 -34.91 0.20
CA TYR A 48 -31.46 -34.60 -1.19
C TYR A 48 -32.98 -34.46 -1.29
N ASP A 49 -33.49 -33.60 -2.19
CA ASP A 49 -34.60 -34.00 -3.07
C ASP A 49 -34.69 -33.14 -4.35
N THR A 50 -35.70 -33.39 -5.19
CA THR A 50 -35.51 -33.44 -6.64
C THR A 50 -36.57 -32.71 -7.48
N ALA A 51 -36.11 -32.13 -8.61
CA ALA A 51 -36.84 -31.83 -9.86
C ALA A 51 -37.95 -30.72 -9.94
N THR A 52 -37.89 -29.97 -11.05
CA THR A 52 -39.00 -29.27 -11.77
C THR A 52 -39.74 -28.10 -11.06
N SER A 53 -40.25 -27.07 -11.75
CA SER A 53 -40.37 -26.75 -13.19
C SER A 53 -40.32 -25.22 -13.46
N ARG A 54 -40.16 -24.81 -14.73
CA ARG A 54 -40.51 -23.47 -15.29
C ARG A 54 -41.76 -23.62 -16.15
N PRO A 55 -42.62 -22.59 -16.30
CA PRO A 55 -42.56 -21.78 -17.53
C PRO A 55 -43.07 -20.30 -17.43
N HIS A 56 -42.59 -19.44 -18.35
CA HIS A 56 -43.08 -18.09 -18.75
C HIS A 56 -43.31 -17.00 -17.65
N GLY A 57 -43.29 -15.68 -17.94
CA GLY A 57 -42.83 -14.98 -19.15
C GLY A 57 -43.64 -13.73 -19.51
N THR A 58 -43.26 -12.55 -19.01
CA THR A 58 -43.81 -11.22 -19.40
C THR A 58 -42.81 -10.08 -19.13
N GLU A 59 -42.75 -9.09 -20.03
CA GLU A 59 -42.16 -7.77 -19.80
C GLU A 59 -43.21 -6.76 -19.31
N PRO A 60 -42.79 -5.62 -18.73
CA PRO A 60 -43.46 -4.36 -19.03
C PRO A 60 -42.50 -3.24 -19.46
N THR A 61 -42.95 -2.43 -20.43
CA THR A 61 -42.24 -1.27 -21.00
C THR A 61 -42.38 0.01 -20.15
N SER A 62 -41.50 1.00 -20.39
CA SER A 62 -41.64 2.36 -19.85
C SER A 62 -41.18 3.42 -20.88
N PRO A 63 -42.03 4.37 -21.33
CA PRO A 63 -41.72 5.29 -22.43
C PRO A 63 -41.72 6.82 -22.09
N TYR A 64 -41.18 7.61 -23.03
CA TYR A 64 -41.12 9.11 -23.12
C TYR A 64 -40.17 9.85 -22.16
N GLY A 65 -39.49 10.95 -22.55
CA GLY A 65 -39.32 11.65 -23.85
C GLY A 65 -37.95 12.40 -23.87
N ALA A 66 -37.28 12.70 -25.00
CA ALA A 66 -37.64 13.59 -26.13
C ALA A 66 -37.77 15.09 -25.73
N GLY A 67 -37.13 16.09 -26.35
CA GLY A 67 -36.07 16.15 -27.39
C GLY A 67 -34.97 17.18 -26.99
N SER A 68 -34.30 18.02 -27.81
CA SER A 68 -34.26 18.30 -29.28
C SER A 68 -32.89 18.99 -29.60
N ALA A 69 -32.66 19.58 -30.80
CA ALA A 69 -31.35 20.17 -31.19
C ALA A 69 -31.37 21.51 -31.97
N SER A 70 -30.35 22.37 -31.73
CA SER A 70 -29.67 23.32 -32.67
C SER A 70 -30.46 24.45 -33.40
N PRO A 71 -29.82 25.45 -34.06
CA PRO A 71 -28.46 26.07 -33.95
C PRO A 71 -28.45 27.64 -33.92
N TYR A 72 -27.26 28.29 -33.96
CA TYR A 72 -26.89 29.70 -34.38
C TYR A 72 -27.79 30.92 -33.95
N SER A 73 -27.29 32.11 -33.56
CA SER A 73 -26.21 32.89 -34.21
C SER A 73 -25.73 34.14 -33.39
N ALA A 74 -24.46 34.55 -33.65
CA ALA A 74 -23.86 35.91 -33.69
C ALA A 74 -24.07 37.02 -32.61
N GLY A 75 -22.97 37.71 -32.24
CA GLY A 75 -22.96 39.02 -31.56
C GLY A 75 -21.59 39.41 -30.94
N SER A 76 -21.10 40.64 -31.16
CA SER A 76 -19.86 41.21 -30.59
C SER A 76 -20.15 41.99 -29.27
N THR A 77 -19.22 42.42 -28.40
CA THR A 77 -17.84 42.95 -28.57
C THR A 77 -16.89 42.64 -27.38
N SER A 78 -15.61 43.00 -27.52
CA SER A 78 -14.58 43.07 -26.46
C SER A 78 -13.93 44.45 -26.48
N PRO A 79 -13.33 44.90 -25.35
CA PRO A 79 -11.98 45.48 -25.45
C PRO A 79 -11.01 45.09 -24.31
N TYR A 80 -9.71 45.32 -24.56
CA TYR A 80 -8.54 45.16 -23.67
C TYR A 80 -8.18 43.70 -23.26
N GLY A 81 -6.91 43.26 -23.30
CA GLY A 81 -5.70 43.90 -23.84
C GLY A 81 -4.44 43.00 -23.73
N ALA A 82 -3.51 43.14 -24.69
CA ALA A 82 -2.12 42.64 -24.75
C ALA A 82 -1.72 41.32 -24.01
N ARG A 83 -1.36 40.27 -24.78
CA ARG A 83 -0.74 39.03 -24.30
C ARG A 83 0.79 39.03 -24.56
N PRO A 84 1.65 38.85 -23.53
CA PRO A 84 3.06 38.52 -23.74
C PRO A 84 3.24 37.04 -24.13
N THR A 85 4.14 36.77 -25.09
CA THR A 85 4.63 35.42 -25.41
C THR A 85 6.02 35.19 -24.82
N PRO A 86 6.28 34.13 -24.05
CA PRO A 86 7.64 33.75 -23.70
C PRO A 86 8.39 33.24 -24.95
N PRO A 87 9.70 33.48 -25.08
CA PRO A 87 10.45 33.19 -26.30
C PRO A 87 10.83 31.71 -26.45
N HIS A 88 11.20 31.32 -27.67
CA HIS A 88 12.01 30.12 -27.90
C HIS A 88 13.36 30.25 -27.18
N SER A 89 13.75 29.26 -26.39
CA SER A 89 15.14 29.06 -25.98
C SER A 89 15.80 27.99 -26.86
N THR A 90 16.91 28.36 -27.51
CA THR A 90 17.84 27.41 -28.11
C THR A 90 18.57 26.63 -27.02
N GLY A 91 19.00 25.40 -27.33
CA GLY A 91 19.47 24.46 -26.31
C GLY A 91 20.85 24.79 -25.73
N SER A 92 21.05 24.40 -24.47
CA SER A 92 22.37 24.21 -23.86
C SER A 92 22.34 22.97 -22.97
N THR A 93 23.33 22.11 -23.11
CA THR A 93 23.46 20.87 -22.32
C THR A 93 24.36 21.08 -21.11
N THR A 94 23.76 21.19 -19.92
CA THR A 94 24.47 21.14 -18.63
C THR A 94 24.07 19.90 -17.82
N PRO A 95 25.02 19.20 -17.16
CA PRO A 95 24.68 18.08 -16.29
C PRO A 95 23.86 18.51 -15.06
N TYR A 96 23.13 17.56 -14.46
CA TYR A 96 22.40 17.77 -13.20
C TYR A 96 23.36 18.22 -12.08
N GLY A 97 23.34 19.50 -11.75
CA GLY A 97 24.24 20.13 -10.77
C GLY A 97 23.66 21.35 -10.06
N ALA A 98 22.34 21.56 -10.12
CA ALA A 98 21.65 22.62 -9.38
C ALA A 98 20.30 22.10 -8.85
N GLN A 99 20.07 22.22 -7.55
CA GLN A 99 18.72 22.13 -6.98
C GLN A 99 17.95 23.40 -7.35
N PRO A 100 16.69 23.31 -7.81
CA PRO A 100 15.81 24.47 -7.78
C PRO A 100 15.57 24.85 -6.32
N THR A 101 16.08 25.99 -5.89
CA THR A 101 15.84 26.54 -4.55
C THR A 101 14.40 27.01 -4.45
N SER A 102 13.50 26.06 -4.22
CA SER A 102 12.10 26.31 -3.88
C SER A 102 12.04 27.17 -2.61
N PRO A 103 11.26 28.26 -2.56
CA PRO A 103 11.11 29.08 -1.35
C PRO A 103 10.43 28.33 -0.19
N TYR A 104 10.00 27.09 -0.41
CA TYR A 104 9.47 26.18 0.62
C TYR A 104 10.53 25.25 1.24
N ALA A 105 11.80 25.33 0.80
CA ALA A 105 12.85 24.39 1.21
C ALA A 105 13.35 24.56 2.66
N GLU A 106 13.02 25.65 3.35
CA GLU A 106 13.32 25.83 4.79
C GLU A 106 12.33 25.10 5.72
N HIS A 107 11.24 24.51 5.19
CA HIS A 107 10.44 23.59 6.00
C HIS A 107 11.21 22.30 6.23
N LEU A 108 11.90 22.24 7.39
CA LEU A 108 12.47 21.03 7.95
C LEU A 108 11.47 19.88 7.80
N THR A 109 11.89 18.79 7.16
CA THR A 109 11.13 17.54 7.19
C THR A 109 11.00 17.11 8.66
N PRO A 110 9.78 16.93 9.23
CA PRO A 110 9.58 16.51 10.63
C PRO A 110 10.12 15.12 11.01
N TYR A 111 10.92 14.51 10.13
CA TYR A 111 11.47 13.17 10.14
C TYR A 111 12.88 13.27 9.56
N GLY A 112 13.80 12.44 10.04
CA GLY A 112 15.24 12.63 9.81
C GLY A 112 15.61 12.64 8.31
N ALA A 113 16.81 13.11 7.98
CA ALA A 113 17.30 13.04 6.61
C ALA A 113 17.34 11.57 6.12
N PRO A 114 16.88 11.27 4.88
CA PRO A 114 17.03 9.93 4.31
C PRO A 114 18.53 9.58 4.10
N PRO A 115 18.89 8.29 3.97
CA PRO A 115 20.26 7.91 3.61
C PRO A 115 20.68 8.64 2.31
N PRO A 116 21.86 9.31 2.26
CA PRO A 116 22.24 10.15 1.13
C PRO A 116 22.10 9.43 -0.22
N VAL A 117 21.62 10.13 -1.26
CA VAL A 117 21.41 9.56 -2.60
C VAL A 117 22.72 8.93 -3.10
N PRO A 118 22.74 7.66 -3.49
CA PRO A 118 23.98 6.96 -3.76
C PRO A 118 24.48 7.32 -5.18
N PRO A 119 25.80 7.39 -5.42
CA PRO A 119 26.32 7.41 -6.78
C PRO A 119 25.73 6.24 -7.60
N LYS A 120 25.30 6.53 -8.83
CA LYS A 120 24.55 5.58 -9.69
C LYS A 120 25.24 4.23 -9.92
N ASN A 121 26.55 4.17 -9.71
CA ASN A 121 27.40 3.00 -9.91
C ASN A 121 27.71 2.22 -8.62
N MET A 122 27.07 2.55 -7.48
CA MET A 122 27.21 1.77 -6.25
C MET A 122 26.76 0.30 -6.45
N PRO A 123 27.42 -0.68 -5.79
CA PRO A 123 26.96 -2.06 -5.79
C PRO A 123 25.56 -2.17 -5.19
N ARG A 124 24.74 -3.07 -5.75
CA ARG A 124 23.41 -3.37 -5.22
C ARG A 124 23.50 -4.34 -4.05
N GLY A 125 22.80 -4.04 -2.96
CA GLY A 125 22.85 -4.85 -1.75
C GLY A 125 21.61 -4.73 -0.87
N LEU A 126 21.76 -5.18 0.38
CA LEU A 126 20.73 -5.17 1.42
C LEU A 126 20.98 -4.12 2.51
N SER A 127 22.19 -3.53 2.52
CA SER A 127 22.59 -2.37 3.32
C SER A 127 21.75 -1.13 2.95
N PRO A 128 21.35 -0.30 3.92
CA PRO A 128 20.45 0.83 3.66
C PRO A 128 21.12 2.01 2.96
N PHE A 129 22.46 2.01 2.84
CA PHE A 129 23.24 3.10 2.26
C PHE A 129 23.52 2.93 0.75
N GLY A 130 23.65 1.67 0.29
CA GLY A 130 23.91 1.34 -1.12
C GLY A 130 22.69 1.45 -2.02
N MET A 131 22.76 0.88 -3.22
CA MET A 131 21.60 0.71 -4.10
C MET A 131 20.80 -0.55 -3.71
N PRO A 132 19.45 -0.54 -3.78
CA PRO A 132 18.65 -1.71 -3.42
C PRO A 132 18.86 -2.89 -4.39
N ALA A 133 19.08 -4.08 -3.83
CA ALA A 133 19.11 -5.34 -4.57
C ALA A 133 17.70 -5.88 -4.86
N ARG A 134 17.52 -6.47 -6.05
CA ARG A 134 16.40 -7.39 -6.30
C ARG A 134 16.57 -8.66 -5.48
N HIS A 135 15.46 -9.29 -5.11
CA HIS A 135 15.47 -10.62 -4.57
C HIS A 135 15.99 -11.64 -5.61
N ARG A 136 16.98 -12.46 -5.24
CA ARG A 136 17.66 -13.43 -6.14
C ARG A 136 16.75 -14.38 -6.94
N TRP A 137 15.54 -14.65 -6.45
CA TRP A 137 14.54 -15.51 -7.13
C TRP A 137 13.56 -14.73 -8.02
N GLU A 138 13.53 -13.39 -7.96
CA GLU A 138 12.54 -12.58 -8.68
C GLU A 138 12.63 -12.77 -10.20
N ILE A 139 13.84 -12.69 -10.77
CA ILE A 139 14.04 -12.83 -12.21
C ILE A 139 13.88 -14.29 -12.68
N PRO A 140 14.46 -15.33 -12.03
CA PRO A 140 14.19 -16.73 -12.40
C PRO A 140 12.70 -17.11 -12.39
N LEU A 141 11.95 -16.70 -11.35
CA LEU A 141 10.52 -16.98 -11.27
C LEU A 141 9.72 -16.18 -12.30
N LEU A 142 10.13 -14.93 -12.60
CA LEU A 142 9.51 -14.11 -13.65
C LEU A 142 9.70 -14.73 -15.03
N VAL A 143 10.91 -15.20 -15.36
CA VAL A 143 11.19 -15.86 -16.65
C VAL A 143 10.34 -17.11 -16.82
N LEU A 144 10.26 -17.98 -15.79
CA LEU A 144 9.43 -19.17 -15.82
C LEU A 144 7.94 -18.82 -16.07
N VAL A 145 7.38 -17.87 -15.30
CA VAL A 145 5.99 -17.44 -15.45
C VAL A 145 5.72 -16.79 -16.81
N VAL A 146 6.66 -16.00 -17.34
CA VAL A 146 6.54 -15.38 -18.68
C VAL A 146 6.55 -16.44 -19.79
N VAL A 147 7.40 -17.47 -19.69
CA VAL A 147 7.41 -18.59 -20.65
C VAL A 147 6.11 -19.38 -20.59
N CYS A 148 5.63 -19.76 -19.40
CA CYS A 148 4.34 -20.44 -19.25
C CYS A 148 3.18 -19.59 -19.81
N THR A 149 3.18 -18.28 -19.55
CA THR A 149 2.16 -17.36 -20.04
C THR A 149 2.21 -17.23 -21.57
N ALA A 150 3.40 -17.12 -22.17
CA ALA A 150 3.56 -17.05 -23.63
C ALA A 150 3.10 -18.35 -24.32
N VAL A 151 3.42 -19.52 -23.77
CA VAL A 151 2.94 -20.82 -24.28
C VAL A 151 1.41 -20.91 -24.19
N ALA A 152 0.80 -20.45 -23.09
CA ALA A 152 -0.65 -20.42 -22.96
C ALA A 152 -1.32 -19.47 -23.98
N TYR A 153 -0.73 -18.30 -24.27
CA TYR A 153 -1.21 -17.43 -25.35
C TYR A 153 -1.15 -18.10 -26.73
N LEU A 154 -0.06 -18.81 -27.05
CA LEU A 154 0.06 -19.53 -28.34
C LEU A 154 -0.99 -20.63 -28.47
N ILE A 155 -1.21 -21.42 -27.40
CA ILE A 155 -2.27 -22.45 -27.35
C ILE A 155 -3.65 -21.81 -27.51
N ALA A 156 -3.93 -20.70 -26.80
CA ALA A 156 -5.20 -20.01 -26.87
C ALA A 156 -5.50 -19.44 -28.27
N ILE A 157 -4.49 -18.86 -28.94
CA ILE A 157 -4.65 -18.35 -30.31
C ILE A 157 -4.92 -19.52 -31.28
N ALA A 158 -4.20 -20.63 -31.16
CA ALA A 158 -4.45 -21.82 -31.99
C ALA A 158 -5.84 -22.42 -31.76
N MET A 159 -6.26 -22.57 -30.49
CA MET A 159 -7.60 -23.06 -30.13
C MET A 159 -8.70 -22.15 -30.66
N LEU A 160 -8.53 -20.83 -30.57
CA LEU A 160 -9.50 -19.86 -31.09
C LEU A 160 -9.65 -19.97 -32.62
N ILE A 161 -8.53 -20.11 -33.35
CA ILE A 161 -8.55 -20.29 -34.81
C ILE A 161 -9.32 -21.56 -35.19
N VAL A 162 -9.07 -22.69 -34.52
CA VAL A 162 -9.78 -23.96 -34.78
C VAL A 162 -11.27 -23.81 -34.44
N THR A 163 -11.61 -23.30 -33.25
CA THR A 163 -13.02 -23.15 -32.82
C THR A 163 -13.84 -22.27 -33.78
N LEU A 164 -13.24 -21.19 -34.31
CA LEU A 164 -13.89 -20.33 -35.30
C LEU A 164 -13.97 -20.98 -36.69
N ALA A 165 -12.98 -21.79 -37.09
CA ALA A 165 -13.02 -22.53 -38.36
C ALA A 165 -14.10 -23.63 -38.36
N ASP A 166 -14.31 -24.29 -37.22
CA ASP A 166 -15.36 -25.30 -37.02
C ASP A 166 -16.77 -24.68 -36.85
N GLY A 167 -16.89 -23.34 -36.86
CA GLY A 167 -18.16 -22.63 -36.63
C GLY A 167 -18.70 -22.70 -35.20
N ALA A 168 -17.88 -23.15 -34.25
CA ALA A 168 -18.24 -23.31 -32.85
C ALA A 168 -18.07 -22.00 -32.05
N VAL A 169 -18.70 -21.93 -30.87
CA VAL A 169 -18.62 -20.75 -29.99
C VAL A 169 -17.40 -20.89 -29.06
N PRO A 170 -16.44 -19.95 -29.06
CA PRO A 170 -15.32 -19.95 -28.11
C PRO A 170 -15.77 -19.83 -26.65
N SER A 171 -15.10 -20.54 -25.74
CA SER A 171 -15.42 -20.50 -24.32
C SER A 171 -14.94 -19.22 -23.63
N ASP A 172 -15.62 -18.81 -22.56
CA ASP A 172 -15.31 -17.59 -21.81
C ASP A 172 -13.85 -17.55 -21.33
N TYR A 173 -13.28 -18.69 -20.91
CA TYR A 173 -11.88 -18.79 -20.50
C TYR A 173 -10.89 -18.57 -21.66
N LEU A 174 -11.24 -19.06 -22.86
CA LEU A 174 -10.46 -18.87 -24.08
C LEU A 174 -10.48 -17.40 -24.52
N LEU A 175 -11.68 -16.79 -24.51
CA LEU A 175 -11.87 -15.37 -24.80
C LEU A 175 -11.16 -14.48 -23.76
N LEU A 176 -11.29 -14.78 -22.46
CA LEU A 176 -10.60 -14.08 -21.37
C LEU A 176 -9.09 -14.07 -21.56
N LEU A 177 -8.50 -15.21 -21.94
CA LEU A 177 -7.06 -15.32 -22.15
C LEU A 177 -6.62 -14.60 -23.44
N VAL A 178 -7.34 -14.72 -24.56
CA VAL A 178 -6.98 -14.01 -25.81
C VAL A 178 -7.14 -12.49 -25.67
N PHE A 179 -8.21 -12.01 -25.04
CA PHE A 179 -8.47 -10.58 -24.84
C PHE A 179 -7.80 -9.98 -23.59
N ALA A 180 -7.08 -10.79 -22.80
CA ALA A 180 -6.31 -10.34 -21.64
C ALA A 180 -5.43 -9.09 -21.86
N PRO A 181 -4.74 -8.87 -23.00
CA PRO A 181 -3.99 -7.64 -23.24
C PRO A 181 -4.89 -6.39 -23.18
N ILE A 182 -6.05 -6.44 -23.82
CA ILE A 182 -7.02 -5.33 -23.86
C ILE A 182 -7.66 -5.16 -22.48
N LEU A 183 -8.09 -6.26 -21.84
CA LEU A 183 -8.73 -6.21 -20.51
C LEU A 183 -7.79 -5.64 -19.44
N VAL A 184 -6.51 -6.06 -19.42
CA VAL A 184 -5.48 -5.50 -18.53
C VAL A 184 -5.20 -4.04 -18.87
N TRP A 185 -5.15 -3.65 -20.14
CA TRP A 185 -4.94 -2.25 -20.54
C TRP A 185 -6.10 -1.35 -20.08
N VAL A 186 -7.35 -1.73 -20.39
CA VAL A 186 -8.58 -1.01 -20.01
C VAL A 186 -8.70 -0.92 -18.49
N GLY A 187 -8.61 -2.04 -17.77
CA GLY A 187 -8.73 -2.07 -16.30
C GLY A 187 -7.70 -1.19 -15.61
N ARG A 188 -6.45 -1.15 -16.10
CA ARG A 188 -5.41 -0.25 -15.58
C ARG A 188 -5.63 1.21 -15.97
N GLY A 189 -6.25 1.47 -17.13
CA GLY A 189 -6.67 2.80 -17.56
C GLY A 189 -7.76 3.38 -16.66
N ILE A 190 -8.82 2.61 -16.42
CA ILE A 190 -9.91 2.95 -15.49
C ILE A 190 -9.37 3.13 -14.07
N ASN A 191 -8.46 2.27 -13.61
CA ASN A 191 -7.80 2.42 -12.31
C ASN A 191 -7.06 3.76 -12.20
N TYR A 192 -6.20 4.12 -13.16
CA TYR A 192 -5.49 5.41 -13.15
C TYR A 192 -6.44 6.61 -13.25
N ALA A 193 -7.45 6.53 -14.12
CA ALA A 193 -8.46 7.59 -14.27
C ALA A 193 -9.25 7.82 -12.97
N SER A 194 -9.72 6.75 -12.33
CA SER A 194 -10.45 6.82 -11.06
C SER A 194 -9.62 7.48 -9.95
N ARG A 195 -8.33 7.13 -9.81
CA ARG A 195 -7.46 7.78 -8.81
C ARG A 195 -7.17 9.25 -9.14
N ARG A 196 -7.18 9.63 -10.41
CA ARG A 196 -7.01 11.03 -10.87
C ARG A 196 -8.22 11.92 -10.61
N VAL A 197 -9.43 11.38 -10.55
CA VAL A 197 -10.68 12.17 -10.38
C VAL A 197 -11.29 12.05 -8.98
N ASN A 198 -11.06 10.93 -8.28
CA ASN A 198 -11.60 10.66 -6.94
C ASN A 198 -10.55 10.75 -5.81
N GLY A 199 -9.26 10.97 -6.14
CA GLY A 199 -8.16 11.04 -5.17
C GLY A 199 -7.56 12.44 -5.09
N VAL A 200 -7.19 12.87 -3.88
CA VAL A 200 -6.48 14.14 -3.67
C VAL A 200 -5.05 13.98 -4.15
N LYS A 201 -4.65 14.72 -5.18
CA LYS A 201 -3.28 14.66 -5.69
C LYS A 201 -2.31 15.29 -4.70
N MET A 202 -1.21 14.60 -4.40
CA MET A 202 -0.10 15.14 -3.62
C MET A 202 0.69 16.18 -4.45
N SER A 203 1.07 17.29 -3.83
CA SER A 203 1.80 18.41 -4.42
C SER A 203 2.56 19.20 -3.34
N PRO A 204 3.40 20.19 -3.71
CA PRO A 204 3.99 21.12 -2.74
C PRO A 204 2.98 21.93 -1.89
N THR A 205 1.68 21.91 -2.23
CA THR A 205 0.63 22.63 -1.50
C THR A 205 -0.51 21.72 -1.00
N GLN A 206 -0.50 20.42 -1.34
CA GLN A 206 -1.52 19.44 -0.94
C GLN A 206 -0.81 18.17 -0.48
N PHE A 207 -0.92 17.82 0.81
CA PHE A 207 -0.06 16.80 1.45
C PHE A 207 1.44 16.99 1.12
N PRO A 208 2.03 18.17 1.38
CA PRO A 208 3.44 18.45 1.07
C PRO A 208 4.40 17.46 1.75
N GLU A 209 4.02 16.98 2.94
CA GLU A 209 4.74 15.96 3.71
C GLU A 209 4.93 14.66 2.90
N GLY A 210 3.83 14.05 2.45
CA GLY A 210 3.84 12.85 1.62
C GLY A 210 4.38 13.10 0.20
N TYR A 211 4.16 14.29 -0.36
CA TYR A 211 4.75 14.68 -1.65
C TYR A 211 6.29 14.64 -1.58
N GLN A 212 6.90 15.22 -0.55
CA GLN A 212 8.34 15.22 -0.39
C GLN A 212 8.89 13.80 -0.20
N MET A 213 8.23 12.95 0.61
CA MET A 213 8.62 11.54 0.74
C MET A 213 8.65 10.77 -0.60
N VAL A 214 7.73 11.08 -1.53
CA VAL A 214 7.70 10.49 -2.88
C VAL A 214 8.84 11.05 -3.76
N VAL A 215 9.14 12.35 -3.65
CA VAL A 215 10.29 12.99 -4.34
C VAL A 215 11.62 12.38 -3.86
N ASP A 216 11.81 12.27 -2.55
CA ASP A 216 13.00 11.71 -1.92
C ASP A 216 13.23 10.26 -2.35
N ALA A 217 12.18 9.42 -2.31
CA ALA A 217 12.27 8.03 -2.75
C ALA A 217 12.61 7.91 -4.25
N ALA A 218 12.00 8.74 -5.09
CA ALA A 218 12.31 8.76 -6.52
C ALA A 218 13.76 9.19 -6.79
N ALA A 219 14.28 10.17 -6.04
CA ALA A 219 15.67 10.60 -6.11
C ALA A 219 16.64 9.52 -5.61
N ARG A 220 16.36 8.89 -4.45
CA ARG A 220 17.14 7.82 -3.83
C ARG A 220 17.30 6.60 -4.73
N PHE A 221 16.31 6.28 -5.57
CA PHE A 221 16.39 5.19 -6.56
C PHE A 221 16.86 5.65 -7.96
N GLY A 222 17.22 6.92 -8.14
CA GLY A 222 17.74 7.48 -9.39
C GLY A 222 16.71 7.57 -10.53
N MET A 223 15.42 7.70 -10.21
CA MET A 223 14.34 7.74 -11.20
C MET A 223 14.38 9.04 -12.00
N ALA A 224 14.34 8.94 -13.33
CA ALA A 224 14.32 10.10 -14.24
C ALA A 224 13.04 10.95 -14.16
N LYS A 225 12.00 10.47 -13.46
CA LYS A 225 10.75 11.18 -13.22
C LYS A 225 10.10 10.70 -11.92
N VAL A 226 9.72 11.64 -11.06
CA VAL A 226 8.89 11.39 -9.87
C VAL A 226 7.50 10.90 -10.32
N PRO A 227 6.94 9.82 -9.72
CA PRO A 227 5.59 9.35 -10.04
C PRO A 227 4.52 10.35 -9.57
N ASP A 228 3.33 10.33 -10.19
CA ASP A 228 2.18 11.04 -9.60
C ASP A 228 1.79 10.34 -8.27
N ALA A 229 1.39 11.07 -7.24
CA ALA A 229 0.94 10.46 -5.98
C ALA A 229 -0.42 11.00 -5.53
N TYR A 230 -1.23 10.14 -4.90
CA TYR A 230 -2.62 10.43 -4.53
C TYR A 230 -2.96 9.91 -3.13
N VAL A 231 -3.69 10.71 -2.36
CA VAL A 231 -4.39 10.26 -1.16
C VAL A 231 -5.82 9.86 -1.53
N VAL A 232 -6.29 8.73 -1.01
CA VAL A 232 -7.68 8.26 -1.13
C VAL A 232 -8.22 7.85 0.24
N LEU A 233 -9.54 7.87 0.41
CA LEU A 233 -10.16 7.38 1.65
C LEU A 233 -9.83 5.89 1.86
N GLY A 234 -9.32 5.56 3.05
CA GLY A 234 -9.01 4.20 3.46
C GLY A 234 -10.11 3.48 4.22
N ASN A 235 -11.03 4.23 4.85
CA ASN A 235 -12.13 3.72 5.68
C ASN A 235 -11.65 2.68 6.71
N GLY A 236 -10.54 2.98 7.40
CA GLY A 236 -9.91 2.10 8.40
C GLY A 236 -8.93 1.06 7.84
N GLN A 237 -8.80 0.94 6.51
CA GLN A 237 -7.83 0.05 5.88
C GLN A 237 -6.45 0.72 5.81
N ILE A 238 -5.44 0.13 6.46
CA ILE A 238 -4.04 0.49 6.31
C ILE A 238 -3.53 -0.04 4.97
N ASN A 239 -3.35 0.83 3.96
CA ASN A 239 -2.89 0.40 2.64
C ASN A 239 -2.18 1.51 1.85
N ALA A 240 -1.20 1.11 1.04
CA ALA A 240 -0.63 1.91 -0.03
C ALA A 240 -0.35 0.97 -1.23
N PHE A 241 -0.38 1.49 -2.45
CA PHE A 241 -0.01 0.69 -3.62
C PHE A 241 0.54 1.53 -4.77
N ALA A 242 1.52 0.98 -5.46
CA ALA A 242 2.06 1.50 -6.71
C ALA A 242 1.37 0.89 -7.93
N SER A 243 1.15 1.71 -8.97
CA SER A 243 0.58 1.26 -10.24
C SER A 243 1.05 2.12 -11.41
N GLY A 244 0.43 1.96 -12.57
CA GLY A 244 0.82 2.61 -13.82
C GLY A 244 0.04 2.13 -15.04
N HIS A 245 -0.14 3.03 -16.00
CA HIS A 245 -0.82 2.78 -17.26
C HIS A 245 -0.06 3.47 -18.39
N GLY A 246 0.28 2.72 -19.45
CA GLY A 246 1.27 3.14 -20.44
C GLY A 246 2.58 3.57 -19.79
N PHE A 247 3.07 4.75 -20.15
CA PHE A 247 4.28 5.37 -19.56
C PHE A 247 4.02 6.15 -18.27
N ARG A 248 2.78 6.23 -17.77
CA ARG A 248 2.46 6.90 -16.50
C ARG A 248 2.62 5.92 -15.34
N ARG A 249 3.23 6.36 -14.25
CA ARG A 249 3.43 5.61 -13.01
C ARG A 249 2.96 6.46 -11.84
N PHE A 250 2.31 5.82 -10.86
CA PHE A 250 1.72 6.52 -9.74
C PHE A 250 1.71 5.68 -8.46
N VAL A 251 1.69 6.35 -7.31
CA VAL A 251 1.48 5.77 -5.98
C VAL A 251 0.13 6.24 -5.44
N VAL A 252 -0.53 5.37 -4.70
CA VAL A 252 -1.73 5.68 -3.92
C VAL A 252 -1.46 5.36 -2.46
N VAL A 253 -1.78 6.28 -1.57
CA VAL A 253 -1.64 6.12 -0.11
C VAL A 253 -3.02 6.32 0.50
N TYR A 254 -3.47 5.42 1.37
CA TYR A 254 -4.78 5.56 2.01
C TYR A 254 -4.71 6.60 3.13
N SER A 255 -5.81 7.32 3.35
CA SER A 255 -5.95 8.35 4.41
C SER A 255 -5.57 7.83 5.79
N ASP A 256 -5.78 6.53 6.04
CA ASP A 256 -5.47 5.86 7.30
C ASP A 256 -3.97 5.63 7.57
N LEU A 257 -3.09 5.93 6.62
CA LEU A 257 -1.64 6.05 6.87
C LEU A 257 -1.24 7.47 7.34
N PHE A 258 -2.19 8.41 7.38
CA PHE A 258 -2.03 9.75 7.93
C PHE A 258 -2.89 9.93 9.20
N GLU A 259 -2.52 10.93 9.99
CA GLU A 259 -3.25 11.44 11.15
C GLU A 259 -3.95 12.78 10.82
N ILE A 260 -4.61 13.33 11.82
CA ILE A 260 -5.29 14.63 11.76
C ILE A 260 -4.33 15.72 11.25
N GLY A 261 -4.78 16.50 10.28
CA GLY A 261 -3.96 17.52 9.59
C GLY A 261 -3.10 17.00 8.44
N GLY A 262 -3.17 15.70 8.09
CA GLY A 262 -2.45 15.12 6.95
C GLY A 262 -0.96 14.88 7.19
N LYS A 263 -0.52 14.93 8.45
CA LYS A 263 0.80 14.49 8.91
C LYS A 263 0.80 12.98 9.14
N ALA A 264 1.95 12.32 9.12
CA ALA A 264 2.08 10.95 9.58
C ALA A 264 2.23 10.88 11.12
N ARG A 265 1.71 9.81 11.74
CA ARG A 265 1.98 9.49 13.16
C ARG A 265 3.43 9.10 13.39
N GLU A 266 3.90 8.23 12.51
CA GLU A 266 5.24 7.65 12.47
C GLU A 266 5.81 7.98 11.08
N PRO A 267 6.36 9.18 10.86
CA PRO A 267 6.64 9.63 9.50
C PRO A 267 7.81 8.89 8.85
N ASP A 268 8.74 8.38 9.66
CA ASP A 268 9.74 7.41 9.21
C ASP A 268 9.08 6.11 8.72
N ALA A 269 8.03 5.62 9.38
CA ALA A 269 7.26 4.46 8.89
C ALA A 269 6.54 4.77 7.56
N LEU A 270 5.95 5.96 7.42
CA LEU A 270 5.34 6.38 6.15
C LEU A 270 6.38 6.50 5.04
N ALA A 271 7.56 7.07 5.30
CA ALA A 271 8.66 7.17 4.34
C ALA A 271 9.27 5.79 3.98
N PHE A 272 9.20 4.79 4.88
CA PHE A 272 9.50 3.40 4.53
C PHE A 272 8.46 2.83 3.56
N ILE A 273 7.16 3.01 3.85
CA ILE A 273 6.06 2.51 3.02
C ILE A 273 6.06 3.17 1.64
N ILE A 274 6.21 4.50 1.56
CA ILE A 274 6.36 5.23 0.30
C ILE A 274 7.63 4.78 -0.44
N GLY A 275 8.73 4.51 0.26
CA GLY A 275 9.95 3.93 -0.32
C GLY A 275 9.75 2.52 -0.90
N HIS A 276 8.90 1.70 -0.28
CA HIS A 276 8.49 0.38 -0.78
C HIS A 276 7.65 0.53 -2.06
N GLU A 277 6.65 1.41 -2.07
CA GLU A 277 5.79 1.64 -3.25
C GLU A 277 6.53 2.27 -4.44
N VAL A 278 7.29 3.35 -4.22
CA VAL A 278 8.16 3.90 -5.26
C VAL A 278 9.22 2.87 -5.69
N GLY A 279 9.60 1.97 -4.78
CA GLY A 279 10.39 0.77 -5.06
C GLY A 279 9.76 -0.19 -6.07
N HIS A 280 8.46 -0.50 -5.97
CA HIS A 280 7.74 -1.27 -7.00
C HIS A 280 7.78 -0.60 -8.38
N ILE A 281 7.81 0.74 -8.44
CA ILE A 281 7.92 1.51 -9.69
C ILE A 281 9.35 1.42 -10.24
N ALA A 282 10.37 1.68 -9.41
CA ALA A 282 11.79 1.64 -9.76
C ALA A 282 12.24 0.23 -10.17
N ALA A 283 11.76 -0.80 -9.47
CA ALA A 283 11.95 -2.20 -9.82
C ALA A 283 11.09 -2.67 -11.01
N GLY A 284 10.26 -1.80 -11.59
CA GLY A 284 9.50 -2.08 -12.81
C GLY A 284 8.32 -3.06 -12.63
N HIS A 285 7.94 -3.39 -11.39
CA HIS A 285 6.82 -4.30 -11.09
C HIS A 285 5.48 -3.78 -11.65
N THR A 286 5.34 -2.45 -11.71
CA THR A 286 4.17 -1.75 -12.27
C THR A 286 4.19 -1.55 -13.80
N SER A 287 5.09 -2.24 -14.52
CA SER A 287 5.16 -2.21 -15.99
C SER A 287 4.04 -3.02 -16.65
N TYR A 288 3.38 -2.46 -17.66
CA TYR A 288 2.31 -3.13 -18.43
C TYR A 288 2.77 -4.47 -19.04
N TRP A 289 3.91 -4.50 -19.74
CA TRP A 289 4.45 -5.73 -20.33
C TRP A 289 4.76 -6.82 -19.29
N ARG A 290 5.19 -6.41 -18.09
CA ARG A 290 5.48 -7.32 -16.99
C ARG A 290 4.19 -7.88 -16.38
N GLN A 291 3.14 -7.06 -16.26
CA GLN A 291 1.81 -7.50 -15.86
C GLN A 291 1.22 -8.49 -16.88
N LEU A 292 1.38 -8.21 -18.17
CA LEU A 292 0.88 -9.06 -19.25
C LEU A 292 1.58 -10.43 -19.30
N GLY A 293 2.91 -10.45 -19.20
CA GLY A 293 3.70 -11.68 -19.07
C GLY A 293 3.53 -12.39 -17.71
N MET A 294 2.83 -11.78 -16.76
CA MET A 294 2.42 -12.37 -15.48
C MET A 294 0.93 -12.73 -15.43
N PHE A 295 0.19 -12.72 -16.56
CA PHE A 295 -1.26 -12.91 -16.55
C PHE A 295 -1.70 -14.24 -15.90
N LEU A 296 -0.89 -15.31 -16.01
CA LEU A 296 -1.18 -16.59 -15.34
C LEU A 296 -0.94 -16.61 -13.83
N VAL A 297 -0.29 -15.59 -13.23
CA VAL A 297 0.10 -15.60 -11.80
C VAL A 297 -1.03 -15.95 -10.82
N PRO A 298 -2.27 -15.42 -10.96
CA PRO A 298 -3.37 -15.78 -10.06
C PRO A 298 -3.79 -17.25 -10.13
N PHE A 299 -3.52 -17.93 -11.26
CA PHE A 299 -3.90 -19.31 -11.52
C PHE A 299 -2.77 -20.31 -11.25
N LEU A 300 -1.59 -19.84 -10.84
CA LEU A 300 -0.40 -20.65 -10.56
C LEU A 300 -0.12 -20.67 -9.05
N PRO A 301 -0.80 -21.51 -8.25
CA PRO A 301 -0.56 -21.62 -6.81
C PRO A 301 0.89 -22.02 -6.53
N ILE A 302 1.42 -21.54 -5.40
CA ILE A 302 2.83 -21.66 -4.99
C ILE A 302 3.81 -20.90 -5.91
N LEU A 303 3.78 -21.09 -7.24
CA LEU A 303 4.69 -20.45 -8.19
C LEU A 303 4.41 -18.95 -8.32
N GLY A 304 3.19 -18.58 -8.67
CA GLY A 304 2.76 -17.19 -8.85
C GLY A 304 2.85 -16.40 -7.55
N SER A 305 2.39 -16.98 -6.44
CA SER A 305 2.52 -16.39 -5.11
C SER A 305 3.99 -16.20 -4.70
N SER A 306 4.89 -17.16 -4.98
CA SER A 306 6.33 -16.99 -4.70
C SER A 306 6.98 -15.92 -5.57
N LEU A 307 6.52 -15.74 -6.81
CA LEU A 307 6.93 -14.62 -7.67
C LEU A 307 6.47 -13.28 -7.08
N ILE A 308 5.24 -13.17 -6.54
CA ILE A 308 4.80 -11.94 -5.84
C ILE A 308 5.63 -11.72 -4.57
N ARG A 309 5.76 -12.72 -3.67
CA ARG A 309 6.57 -12.60 -2.44
C ARG A 309 8.03 -12.20 -2.72
N SER A 310 8.59 -12.59 -3.86
CA SER A 310 9.93 -12.16 -4.27
C SER A 310 10.01 -10.68 -4.68
N GLN A 311 8.92 -10.12 -5.22
CA GLN A 311 8.79 -8.69 -5.54
C GLN A 311 8.60 -7.86 -4.29
N GLU A 312 7.80 -8.34 -3.33
CA GLU A 312 7.67 -7.73 -2.01
C GLU A 312 9.04 -7.65 -1.32
N TYR A 313 9.82 -8.73 -1.32
CA TYR A 313 11.20 -8.67 -0.79
C TYR A 313 12.14 -7.76 -1.61
N THR A 314 11.90 -7.54 -2.91
CA THR A 314 12.62 -6.51 -3.68
C THR A 314 12.20 -5.11 -3.23
N ALA A 315 10.91 -4.86 -3.02
CA ALA A 315 10.37 -3.57 -2.60
C ALA A 315 10.70 -3.25 -1.13
N ASP A 316 10.75 -4.24 -0.24
CA ASP A 316 11.26 -4.12 1.13
C ASP A 316 12.71 -3.62 1.13
N ASN A 317 13.55 -4.07 0.18
CA ASN A 317 14.91 -3.56 0.05
C ASN A 317 14.93 -2.09 -0.40
N HIS A 318 13.95 -1.65 -1.20
CA HIS A 318 13.81 -0.25 -1.60
C HIS A 318 13.31 0.61 -0.42
N GLY A 319 12.26 0.18 0.30
CA GLY A 319 11.78 0.81 1.53
C GLY A 319 12.88 0.95 2.59
N TYR A 320 13.66 -0.12 2.82
CA TYR A 320 14.79 -0.11 3.75
C TYR A 320 15.95 0.79 3.28
N CYS A 321 16.24 0.83 1.97
CA CYS A 321 17.22 1.78 1.41
C CYS A 321 16.74 3.23 1.44
N ASN A 322 15.43 3.48 1.48
CA ASN A 322 14.86 4.83 1.64
C ASN A 322 14.81 5.25 3.12
N ARG A 323 14.44 4.31 4.01
CA ARG A 323 14.12 4.62 5.40
C ARG A 323 14.21 3.40 6.34
N HIS A 324 15.41 2.90 6.56
CA HIS A 324 15.65 1.75 7.44
C HIS A 324 15.14 1.93 8.89
N THR A 325 15.23 3.13 9.45
CA THR A 325 14.69 3.50 10.78
C THR A 325 13.19 3.26 10.89
N GLY A 326 12.44 3.54 9.82
CA GLY A 326 10.98 3.36 9.76
C GLY A 326 10.52 1.91 9.61
N ALA A 327 11.41 0.96 9.32
CA ALA A 327 11.04 -0.41 9.00
C ALA A 327 10.33 -1.12 10.18
N ALA A 328 10.77 -0.89 11.42
CA ALA A 328 10.17 -1.51 12.60
C ALA A 328 8.74 -0.99 12.83
N ALA A 329 8.57 0.33 12.89
CA ALA A 329 7.26 0.98 13.07
C ALA A 329 6.30 0.69 11.91
N ALA A 330 6.78 0.63 10.66
CA ALA A 330 5.97 0.23 9.51
C ALA A 330 5.45 -1.21 9.63
N MET A 331 6.30 -2.15 10.03
CA MET A 331 5.87 -3.54 10.25
C MET A 331 4.94 -3.67 11.47
N GLY A 332 5.10 -2.85 12.52
CA GLY A 332 4.15 -2.75 13.63
C GLY A 332 2.77 -2.24 13.18
N THR A 333 2.72 -1.23 12.32
CA THR A 333 1.48 -0.71 11.73
C THR A 333 0.79 -1.74 10.83
N LEU A 334 1.55 -2.61 10.13
CA LEU A 334 0.98 -3.74 9.39
C LEU A 334 0.55 -4.92 10.30
N ALA A 335 1.11 -5.04 11.50
CA ALA A 335 0.75 -6.10 12.46
C ALA A 335 -0.52 -5.79 13.25
N ALA A 336 -0.66 -4.56 13.73
CA ALA A 336 -1.70 -4.17 14.71
C ALA A 336 -2.43 -2.86 14.37
N GLY A 337 -2.17 -2.26 13.20
CA GLY A 337 -2.80 -1.00 12.78
C GLY A 337 -2.22 0.24 13.46
N LYS A 338 -2.64 1.42 12.99
CA LYS A 338 -2.06 2.74 13.36
C LYS A 338 -2.20 3.14 14.84
N TYR A 339 -3.06 2.46 15.60
CA TYR A 339 -3.32 2.76 17.02
C TYR A 339 -2.57 1.85 18.00
N MET A 340 -2.16 0.64 17.58
CA MET A 340 -1.52 -0.36 18.45
C MET A 340 -0.11 -0.77 17.97
N ASN A 341 0.41 -0.12 16.92
CA ASN A 341 1.72 -0.41 16.33
C ASN A 341 2.89 -0.34 17.34
N THR A 342 2.83 0.56 18.32
CA THR A 342 3.83 0.70 19.39
C THR A 342 3.84 -0.45 20.40
N LEU A 343 2.81 -1.31 20.42
CA LEU A 343 2.74 -2.51 21.24
C LEU A 343 3.39 -3.73 20.56
N VAL A 344 3.88 -3.59 19.33
CA VAL A 344 4.41 -4.70 18.53
C VAL A 344 5.92 -4.77 18.64
N GLY A 345 6.42 -5.73 19.43
CA GLY A 345 7.85 -6.06 19.48
C GLY A 345 8.36 -6.57 18.13
N PHE A 346 9.02 -5.69 17.35
CA PHE A 346 9.56 -6.04 16.03
C PHE A 346 10.53 -7.22 16.06
N ASP A 347 11.45 -7.23 17.03
CA ASP A 347 12.42 -8.30 17.22
C ASP A 347 11.77 -9.61 17.68
N GLU A 348 10.84 -9.54 18.63
CA GLU A 348 10.08 -10.70 19.12
C GLU A 348 9.30 -11.37 17.98
N MET A 349 8.57 -10.58 17.18
CA MET A 349 7.85 -11.06 16.00
C MET A 349 8.78 -11.56 14.90
N ALA A 350 9.99 -11.00 14.76
CA ALA A 350 11.01 -11.55 13.90
C ALA A 350 11.48 -12.93 14.39
N ASP A 351 11.79 -13.10 15.69
CA ASP A 351 12.25 -14.38 16.26
C ASP A 351 11.22 -15.51 16.10
N ARG A 352 9.92 -15.20 16.14
CA ARG A 352 8.86 -16.16 15.80
C ARG A 352 9.05 -16.81 14.43
N ALA A 353 9.65 -16.13 13.44
CA ALA A 353 9.93 -16.72 12.14
C ALA A 353 10.80 -17.99 12.20
N ALA A 354 11.64 -18.11 13.23
CA ALA A 354 12.57 -19.23 13.44
C ALA A 354 12.08 -20.24 14.51
N THR A 355 11.12 -19.88 15.36
CA THR A 355 10.52 -20.80 16.33
C THR A 355 9.27 -21.51 15.79
N GLU A 356 8.42 -20.84 15.02
CA GLU A 356 7.18 -21.39 14.43
C GLU A 356 7.47 -22.55 13.44
N LYS A 357 6.64 -23.61 13.49
CA LYS A 357 6.85 -24.87 12.74
C LYS A 357 5.54 -25.49 12.25
N GLY A 358 5.65 -26.50 11.38
CA GLY A 358 4.52 -27.32 10.92
C GLY A 358 4.09 -27.06 9.49
N GLY A 359 3.38 -28.03 8.90
CA GLY A 359 2.94 -27.98 7.50
C GLY A 359 2.03 -26.79 7.18
N PHE A 360 1.14 -26.42 8.11
CA PHE A 360 0.24 -25.27 7.91
C PHE A 360 0.97 -23.93 7.88
N VAL A 361 2.03 -23.72 8.68
CA VAL A 361 2.88 -22.51 8.60
C VAL A 361 3.56 -22.41 7.23
N TRP A 362 4.02 -23.54 6.70
CA TRP A 362 4.57 -23.60 5.34
C TRP A 362 3.50 -23.30 4.27
N PHE A 363 2.30 -23.89 4.40
CA PHE A 363 1.19 -23.74 3.45
C PHE A 363 0.64 -22.30 3.40
N VAL A 364 0.47 -21.66 4.57
CA VAL A 364 0.10 -20.25 4.67
C VAL A 364 1.14 -19.37 3.96
N ASN A 365 2.44 -19.58 4.20
CA ASN A 365 3.48 -18.86 3.45
C ASN A 365 3.42 -19.17 1.95
N ALA A 366 3.22 -20.44 1.56
CA ALA A 366 3.22 -20.86 0.15
C ALA A 366 2.09 -20.21 -0.64
N LEU A 367 0.89 -20.08 -0.06
CA LEU A 367 -0.27 -19.42 -0.70
C LEU A 367 -0.27 -17.89 -0.57
N SER A 368 0.37 -17.33 0.47
CA SER A 368 0.37 -15.88 0.70
C SER A 368 0.99 -15.12 -0.48
N SER A 369 0.31 -14.04 -0.91
CA SER A 369 0.81 -13.08 -1.91
C SER A 369 1.99 -12.25 -1.38
N HIS A 370 1.96 -11.89 -0.09
CA HIS A 370 3.01 -11.17 0.60
C HIS A 370 3.83 -12.10 1.51
N PRO A 371 5.10 -11.78 1.82
CA PRO A 371 5.87 -12.46 2.85
C PRO A 371 5.13 -12.46 4.18
N VAL A 372 4.97 -13.63 4.79
CA VAL A 372 4.32 -13.74 6.11
C VAL A 372 5.07 -12.88 7.12
N LEU A 373 4.33 -12.16 7.97
CA LEU A 373 4.84 -10.95 8.62
C LEU A 373 6.09 -11.20 9.49
N THR A 374 6.15 -12.32 10.20
CA THR A 374 7.33 -12.74 10.97
C THR A 374 8.57 -12.94 10.07
N TRP A 375 8.42 -13.57 8.90
CA TRP A 375 9.51 -13.75 7.93
C TRP A 375 9.87 -12.44 7.20
N ARG A 376 8.93 -11.49 7.09
CA ARG A 376 9.18 -10.12 6.58
C ARG A 376 10.02 -9.32 7.58
N MET A 377 9.61 -9.29 8.84
CA MET A 377 10.36 -8.69 9.95
C MET A 377 11.75 -9.34 10.11
N TRP A 378 11.86 -10.67 10.05
CA TRP A 378 13.17 -11.35 10.04
C TRP A 378 14.07 -10.88 8.88
N ALA A 379 13.53 -10.71 7.67
CA ALA A 379 14.30 -10.26 6.50
C ALA A 379 14.68 -8.76 6.54
N LEU A 380 13.92 -7.95 7.28
CA LEU A 380 14.23 -6.54 7.57
C LEU A 380 15.23 -6.41 8.73
N ARG A 381 15.32 -7.41 9.62
CA ARG A 381 16.31 -7.51 10.69
C ARG A 381 17.64 -8.10 10.22
N ASP A 382 17.65 -9.34 9.73
CA ASP A 382 18.86 -9.99 9.20
C ASP A 382 19.12 -9.57 7.74
N ARG A 383 19.78 -8.41 7.58
CA ARG A 383 20.17 -7.85 6.28
C ARG A 383 21.36 -8.56 5.63
N SER A 384 21.88 -9.67 6.17
CA SER A 384 23.02 -10.40 5.56
C SER A 384 22.62 -11.22 4.33
N ARG A 385 21.34 -11.60 4.21
CA ARG A 385 20.82 -12.54 3.21
C ARG A 385 19.42 -12.10 2.78
N HIS A 386 19.06 -12.41 1.54
CA HIS A 386 17.68 -12.21 1.07
C HIS A 386 16.67 -13.01 1.91
N GLY A 387 15.45 -12.47 2.02
CA GLY A 387 14.31 -13.11 2.66
C GLY A 387 14.03 -14.54 2.17
N LYS A 388 13.29 -15.30 2.97
CA LYS A 388 12.99 -16.71 2.71
C LYS A 388 11.67 -16.84 1.93
N LEU A 389 11.66 -17.50 0.78
CA LEU A 389 10.41 -17.74 0.02
C LEU A 389 9.71 -19.06 0.35
N PHE A 390 10.48 -20.12 0.60
CA PHE A 390 9.99 -21.51 0.59
C PHE A 390 10.13 -22.22 1.94
N LEU A 391 11.21 -21.94 2.68
CA LEU A 391 11.53 -22.61 3.96
C LEU A 391 11.96 -21.56 4.98
N ARG A 392 11.42 -21.68 6.19
CA ARG A 392 11.60 -20.75 7.32
C ARG A 392 13.06 -20.35 7.58
N PRO A 393 13.34 -19.17 8.15
CA PRO A 393 14.67 -18.87 8.65
C PRO A 393 15.08 -19.87 9.74
N SER A 394 16.38 -20.10 9.85
CA SER A 394 16.98 -20.82 10.98
C SER A 394 17.62 -19.78 11.90
N PRO A 395 17.60 -19.98 13.23
CA PRO A 395 18.42 -19.15 14.11
C PRO A 395 19.89 -19.26 13.68
N ARG A 396 20.65 -18.17 13.83
CA ARG A 396 22.10 -18.31 13.87
C ARG A 396 22.48 -18.91 15.23
N PRO A 397 23.48 -19.80 15.32
CA PRO A 397 24.21 -19.98 16.57
C PRO A 397 24.73 -18.61 17.02
N PRO A 398 24.73 -18.27 18.32
CA PRO A 398 25.27 -17.00 18.79
C PRO A 398 26.75 -16.89 18.40
N VAL A 399 27.11 -15.78 17.74
CA VAL A 399 28.52 -15.50 17.41
C VAL A 399 29.22 -15.17 18.72
N GLY A 400 30.15 -16.02 19.15
CA GLY A 400 30.73 -15.96 20.49
C GLY A 400 30.03 -16.84 21.53
N ALA A 401 29.22 -17.83 21.13
CA ALA A 401 28.85 -18.95 21.99
C ALA A 401 30.11 -19.80 22.32
N VAL A 402 30.88 -19.34 23.31
CA VAL A 402 31.76 -20.22 24.09
C VAL A 402 30.87 -21.36 24.59
N PRO A 403 31.29 -22.65 24.47
CA PRO A 403 30.54 -23.73 25.06
C PRO A 403 30.33 -23.43 26.55
N TYR A 404 29.08 -23.43 27.01
CA TYR A 404 28.81 -23.34 28.44
C TYR A 404 29.40 -24.59 29.08
N GLY A 405 30.59 -24.45 29.67
CA GLY A 405 31.09 -25.46 30.60
C GLY A 405 30.04 -25.66 31.69
N PRO A 406 29.87 -26.88 32.22
CA PRO A 406 28.96 -27.10 33.33
C PRO A 406 29.31 -26.12 34.45
N TYR A 407 28.32 -25.38 34.94
CA TYR A 407 28.52 -24.45 36.04
C TYR A 407 29.25 -25.18 37.17
N GLY A 408 30.35 -24.58 37.65
CA GLY A 408 31.25 -25.24 38.59
C GLY A 408 30.54 -25.72 39.84
N GLU A 409 31.08 -26.78 40.45
CA GLU A 409 30.61 -27.29 41.73
C GLU A 409 30.44 -26.14 42.73
N VAL A 410 29.29 -26.10 43.41
CA VAL A 410 29.06 -25.15 44.49
C VAL A 410 30.14 -25.43 45.56
N PRO A 411 31.00 -24.46 45.91
CA PRO A 411 32.04 -24.69 46.90
C PRO A 411 31.43 -25.22 48.19
N SER A 412 31.93 -26.37 48.65
CA SER A 412 31.43 -27.01 49.86
C SER A 412 31.63 -26.07 51.05
N LEU A 413 30.57 -25.91 51.86
CA LEU A 413 30.65 -25.11 53.08
C LEU A 413 31.77 -25.66 53.98
N PRO A 414 32.59 -24.78 54.59
CA PRO A 414 33.69 -25.23 55.45
C PRO A 414 33.14 -26.09 56.60
N PRO A 415 33.81 -27.19 56.96
CA PRO A 415 33.32 -28.09 58.00
C PRO A 415 33.21 -27.34 59.33
N LYS A 416 32.10 -27.57 60.06
CA LYS A 416 31.90 -27.00 61.39
C LYS A 416 33.00 -27.47 62.33
N SER A 417 33.58 -26.54 63.08
CA SER A 417 34.45 -26.84 64.22
C SER A 417 33.68 -27.64 65.27
N VAL A 418 34.11 -28.87 65.50
CA VAL A 418 33.79 -29.67 66.70
C VAL A 418 34.90 -29.37 67.73
N PRO A 419 34.57 -29.23 69.03
CA PRO A 419 35.56 -28.95 70.08
C PRO A 419 36.59 -30.08 70.28
#